data_AF-A0A166DJY6-F1
#
_entry.id   AF-A0A166DJY6-F1
#
_cell.length_a   1.000
_cell.length_b   1.000
_cell.length_c   1.000
_cell.angle_alpha   90.00
_cell.angle_beta   90.00
_cell.angle_gamma   90.00
#
_symmetry.space_group_name_H-M   'P 1'
#
loop_
_entity.id
_entity.type
_entity.pdbx_description
1 polymer ?
#
loop_
_entity_poly.entity_id
_entity_poly.type
_entity_poly.pdbx_seq_one_letter_code
_entity_poly.pdbx_strand_id
1 'polypeptide(L)'
;MLEGAYGNFKKIFFASDRVTDIEMREDILGGNITPKDKVAIDACIGCSGCANVCPTNAITMVDLEKSEKLMDNWIKTQIPELNPEKCVFCYHCHDFCPVYALFGERATIHPNDVGEVSLNLEKVMNKPFKISEDKLSFISQYLSDKTVLNKKDNGNKLEKFNKINNKINKS
;
A
#
# COMPACT_ATOMS: atom_id res chain seq x y z
N MET A 1 -28.81 -4.94 -36.73
CA MET A 1 -29.27 -6.23 -36.17
C MET A 1 -28.31 -7.39 -36.47
N LEU A 2 -27.71 -7.47 -37.67
CA LEU A 2 -26.72 -8.50 -38.06
C LEU A 2 -25.33 -8.36 -37.42
N GLU A 3 -24.94 -7.17 -37.00
CA GLU A 3 -23.59 -6.86 -36.50
C GLU A 3 -23.28 -7.53 -35.15
N GLY A 4 -24.26 -7.57 -34.24
CA GLY A 4 -24.15 -8.30 -32.98
C GLY A 4 -24.13 -9.83 -33.15
N ALA A 5 -24.89 -10.36 -34.12
CA ALA A 5 -24.87 -11.78 -34.45
C ALA A 5 -23.51 -12.19 -35.03
N TYR A 6 -22.94 -11.37 -35.91
CA TYR A 6 -21.59 -11.58 -36.44
C TYR A 6 -20.51 -11.50 -35.36
N GLY A 7 -20.61 -10.54 -34.43
CA GLY A 7 -19.72 -10.44 -33.28
C GLY A 7 -19.77 -11.68 -32.39
N ASN A 8 -20.97 -12.19 -32.07
CA ASN A 8 -21.12 -13.46 -31.33
C ASN A 8 -20.57 -14.66 -32.11
N PHE A 9 -20.81 -14.73 -33.41
CA PHE A 9 -20.28 -15.80 -34.25
C PHE A 9 -18.74 -15.82 -34.23
N LYS A 10 -18.13 -14.63 -34.34
CA LYS A 10 -16.69 -14.41 -34.21
C LYS A 10 -16.14 -14.89 -32.85
N LYS A 11 -16.82 -14.56 -31.76
CA LYS A 11 -16.46 -15.01 -30.41
C LYS A 11 -16.57 -16.52 -30.22
N ILE A 12 -17.63 -17.14 -30.74
CA ILE A 12 -17.91 -18.58 -30.57
C ILE A 12 -16.93 -19.43 -31.39
N PHE A 13 -16.76 -19.12 -32.67
CA PHE A 13 -15.99 -19.96 -33.60
C PHE A 13 -14.51 -19.61 -33.66
N PHE A 14 -14.15 -18.35 -33.45
CA PHE A 14 -12.77 -17.87 -33.59
C PHE A 14 -12.18 -17.34 -32.28
N ALA A 15 -12.89 -17.46 -31.16
CA ALA A 15 -12.45 -16.98 -29.85
C ALA A 15 -12.04 -15.49 -29.84
N SER A 16 -12.50 -14.70 -30.81
CA SER A 16 -11.85 -13.45 -31.20
C SER A 16 -12.12 -12.24 -30.29
N ASP A 17 -12.59 -12.46 -29.07
CA ASP A 17 -12.66 -11.47 -27.98
C ASP A 17 -12.53 -12.16 -26.60
N ARG A 18 -11.76 -13.25 -26.49
CA ARG A 18 -11.43 -13.82 -25.18
C ARG A 18 -10.52 -12.84 -24.44
N VAL A 19 -11.04 -12.25 -23.36
CA VAL A 19 -10.30 -11.34 -22.47
C VAL A 19 -9.45 -12.11 -21.46
N THR A 20 -9.77 -13.39 -21.27
CA THR A 20 -9.00 -14.30 -20.40
C THR A 20 -8.03 -15.11 -21.23
N ASP A 21 -6.75 -15.06 -20.84
CA ASP A 21 -5.70 -15.90 -21.38
C ASP A 21 -6.11 -17.38 -21.31
N ILE A 22 -5.89 -18.12 -22.40
CA ILE A 22 -6.32 -19.51 -22.51
C ILE A 22 -5.49 -20.43 -21.59
N GLU A 23 -4.21 -20.10 -21.39
CA GLU A 23 -3.31 -20.82 -20.48
C GLU A 23 -3.79 -20.62 -19.04
N MET A 24 -4.07 -19.37 -18.65
CA MET A 24 -4.64 -19.08 -17.33
C MET A 24 -5.95 -19.84 -17.09
N ARG A 25 -6.81 -19.94 -18.11
CA ARG A 25 -8.07 -20.69 -17.99
C ARG A 25 -7.82 -22.19 -17.79
N GLU A 26 -6.88 -22.77 -18.53
CA GLU A 26 -6.51 -24.17 -18.40
C GLU A 26 -5.87 -24.45 -17.04
N ASP A 27 -5.03 -23.55 -16.52
CA ASP A 27 -4.44 -23.66 -15.19
C ASP A 27 -5.48 -23.60 -14.08
N ILE A 28 -6.49 -22.73 -14.19
CA ILE A 28 -7.61 -22.68 -13.23
C ILE A 28 -8.39 -24.00 -13.26
N LEU A 29 -8.70 -24.51 -14.45
CA LEU A 29 -9.45 -25.76 -14.60
C LEU A 29 -8.65 -27.00 -14.16
N GLY A 30 -7.34 -26.98 -14.40
CA GLY A 30 -6.38 -28.02 -13.99
C GLY A 30 -5.96 -27.93 -12.52
N GLY A 31 -6.30 -26.85 -11.83
CA GLY A 31 -5.89 -26.61 -10.44
C GLY A 31 -4.39 -26.29 -10.30
N ASN A 32 -3.71 -25.90 -11.38
CA ASN A 32 -2.28 -25.57 -11.39
C ASN A 32 -2.00 -24.11 -10.97
N ILE A 33 -2.98 -23.44 -10.33
CA ILE A 33 -2.84 -22.05 -9.93
C ILE A 33 -1.86 -21.95 -8.75
N THR A 34 -0.75 -21.27 -8.96
CA THR A 34 0.15 -20.87 -7.87
C THR A 34 -0.28 -19.49 -7.37
N PRO A 35 -0.78 -19.35 -6.13
CA PRO A 35 -1.11 -18.05 -5.59
C PRO A 35 0.16 -17.20 -5.51
N LYS A 36 0.11 -16.00 -6.09
CA LYS A 36 1.20 -15.03 -5.99
C LYS A 36 1.33 -14.52 -4.56
N ASP A 37 2.54 -14.11 -4.22
CA ASP A 37 2.82 -13.43 -2.96
C ASP A 37 2.03 -12.12 -2.86
N LYS A 38 1.38 -11.93 -1.72
CA LYS A 38 0.52 -10.76 -1.46
C LYS A 38 1.26 -9.58 -0.84
N VAL A 39 2.56 -9.70 -0.64
CA VAL A 39 3.38 -8.70 0.04
C VAL A 39 4.61 -8.42 -0.79
N ALA A 40 4.81 -7.17 -1.20
CA ALA A 40 6.10 -6.74 -1.71
C ALA A 40 7.07 -6.56 -0.54
N ILE A 41 7.90 -7.57 -0.34
CA ILE A 41 8.90 -7.61 0.72
C ILE A 41 9.83 -6.41 0.62
N ASP A 42 10.31 -6.07 -0.59
CA ASP A 42 11.21 -4.94 -0.82
C ASP A 42 10.57 -3.60 -0.47
N ALA A 43 9.30 -3.40 -0.85
CA ALA A 43 8.56 -2.17 -0.57
C ALA A 43 8.17 -2.01 0.90
N CYS A 44 8.01 -3.11 1.63
CA CYS A 44 7.55 -3.12 3.01
C CYS A 44 8.55 -2.48 3.97
N ILE A 45 8.08 -1.51 4.77
CA ILE A 45 8.87 -0.82 5.80
C ILE A 45 8.77 -1.46 7.19
N GLY A 46 8.00 -2.54 7.37
CA GLY A 46 7.88 -3.23 8.67
C GLY A 46 7.17 -2.43 9.78
N CYS A 47 6.25 -1.53 9.44
CA CYS A 47 5.56 -0.67 10.42
C CYS A 47 4.38 -1.33 11.16
N SER A 48 4.02 -2.56 10.82
CA SER A 48 2.92 -3.34 11.42
C SER A 48 1.51 -2.72 11.34
N GLY A 49 1.31 -1.62 10.59
CA GLY A 49 0.01 -0.96 10.47
C GLY A 49 -1.08 -1.86 9.88
N CYS A 50 -0.71 -2.74 8.95
CA CYS A 50 -1.61 -3.70 8.33
C CYS A 50 -2.13 -4.77 9.30
N ALA A 51 -1.30 -5.24 10.23
CA ALA A 51 -1.72 -6.16 11.28
C ALA A 51 -2.69 -5.49 12.25
N ASN A 52 -2.40 -4.24 12.64
CA ASN A 52 -3.22 -3.49 13.61
C ASN A 52 -4.61 -3.11 13.09
N VAL A 53 -4.75 -2.85 11.78
CA VAL A 53 -6.03 -2.45 11.18
C VAL A 53 -6.88 -3.65 10.74
N CYS A 54 -6.33 -4.87 10.77
CA CYS A 54 -7.03 -6.05 10.26
C CYS A 54 -8.19 -6.44 11.20
N PRO A 55 -9.46 -6.37 10.76
CA PRO A 55 -10.60 -6.65 11.64
C PRO A 55 -10.71 -8.12 12.07
N THR A 56 -10.09 -9.03 11.32
CA THR A 56 -10.13 -10.48 11.59
C THR A 56 -8.80 -11.05 12.08
N ASN A 57 -7.81 -10.19 12.36
CA ASN A 57 -6.45 -10.59 12.72
C ASN A 57 -5.88 -11.66 11.75
N ALA A 58 -6.13 -11.48 10.45
CA ALA A 58 -5.63 -12.37 9.41
C ALA A 58 -4.14 -12.17 9.10
N ILE A 59 -3.54 -11.07 9.57
CA ILE A 59 -2.14 -10.71 9.30
C ILE A 59 -1.31 -10.88 10.57
N THR A 60 -0.23 -11.64 10.46
CA THR A 60 0.77 -11.84 11.53
C THR A 60 2.09 -11.23 11.09
N MET A 61 2.82 -10.58 12.00
CA MET A 61 4.17 -10.08 11.69
C MET A 61 5.19 -11.17 12.01
N VAL A 62 5.99 -11.56 11.02
CA VAL A 62 7.03 -12.59 11.12
C VAL A 62 8.39 -11.93 11.07
N ASP A 63 9.32 -12.41 11.90
CA ASP A 63 10.69 -11.91 11.94
C ASP A 63 11.46 -12.27 10.65
N LEU A 64 12.23 -11.32 10.14
CA LEU A 64 13.17 -11.53 9.05
C LEU A 64 14.44 -12.21 9.56
N GLU A 65 14.98 -13.15 8.78
CA GLU A 65 16.28 -13.77 9.08
C GLU A 65 17.42 -12.75 9.18
N LYS A 66 17.33 -11.68 8.38
CA LYS A 66 18.27 -10.56 8.38
C LYS A 66 17.52 -9.25 8.48
N SER A 67 17.85 -8.47 9.50
CA SER A 67 17.30 -7.13 9.64
C SER A 67 17.88 -6.19 8.57
N GLU A 68 17.01 -5.38 7.98
CA GLU A 68 17.37 -4.43 6.93
C GLU A 68 17.28 -3.01 7.48
N LYS A 69 18.41 -2.29 7.45
CA LYS A 69 18.43 -0.87 7.85
C LYS A 69 17.88 -0.05 6.68
N LEU A 70 16.73 0.60 6.88
CA LEU A 70 16.11 1.47 5.87
C LEU A 70 16.59 2.92 6.01
N MET A 71 16.75 3.37 7.25
CA MET A 71 17.25 4.71 7.61
C MET A 71 18.02 4.65 8.94
N ASP A 72 18.72 5.72 9.32
CA ASP A 72 19.47 5.79 10.59
C ASP A 72 18.64 5.47 11.83
N ASN A 73 17.35 5.79 11.81
CA ASN A 73 16.43 5.53 12.93
C ASN A 73 15.35 4.48 12.59
N TRP A 74 15.49 3.73 11.50
CA TRP A 74 14.47 2.79 11.06
C TRP A 74 15.08 1.49 10.55
N ILE A 75 14.82 0.41 11.29
CA ILE A 75 15.29 -0.94 11.00
C ILE A 75 14.06 -1.82 10.78
N LYS A 76 13.99 -2.45 9.61
CA LYS A 76 12.97 -3.43 9.28
C LYS A 76 13.39 -4.76 9.88
N THR A 77 12.64 -5.22 10.87
CA THR A 77 12.85 -6.50 11.55
C THR A 77 11.79 -7.53 11.19
N GLN A 78 10.59 -7.08 10.80
CA GLN A 78 9.43 -7.94 10.57
C GLN A 78 8.73 -7.62 9.26
N ILE A 79 8.09 -8.64 8.69
CA ILE A 79 7.22 -8.54 7.51
C ILE A 79 5.85 -9.18 7.79
N PRO A 80 4.78 -8.70 7.14
CA PRO A 80 3.45 -9.27 7.31
C PRO A 80 3.31 -10.59 6.55
N GLU A 81 2.68 -11.57 7.17
CA GLU A 81 2.22 -12.82 6.58
C GLU A 81 0.69 -12.88 6.67
N LEU A 82 0.02 -13.11 5.53
CA LEU A 82 -1.45 -13.14 5.45
C LEU A 82 -1.96 -14.58 5.50
N ASN A 83 -2.81 -14.88 6.48
CA ASN A 83 -3.60 -16.11 6.51
C ASN A 83 -4.86 -15.94 5.63
N PRO A 84 -4.97 -16.67 4.49
CA PRO A 84 -6.10 -16.54 3.58
C PRO A 84 -7.42 -17.05 4.15
N GLU A 85 -7.40 -18.00 5.09
CA GLU A 85 -8.62 -18.59 5.68
C GLU A 85 -9.33 -17.62 6.64
N LYS A 86 -8.57 -16.73 7.28
CA LYS A 86 -9.10 -15.68 8.17
C LYS A 86 -9.41 -14.38 7.44
N CYS A 87 -8.91 -14.21 6.22
CA CYS A 87 -9.02 -12.98 5.47
C CYS A 87 -10.41 -12.83 4.86
N VAL A 88 -11.08 -11.70 5.13
CA VAL A 88 -12.39 -11.37 4.55
C VAL A 88 -12.29 -10.43 3.34
N PHE A 89 -11.08 -10.19 2.83
CA PHE A 89 -10.82 -9.36 1.65
C PHE A 89 -11.45 -7.95 1.74
N CYS A 90 -11.35 -7.30 2.90
CA CYS A 90 -11.87 -5.94 3.13
C CYS A 90 -10.90 -4.82 2.74
N TYR A 91 -9.65 -5.15 2.39
CA TYR A 91 -8.61 -4.21 1.90
C TYR A 91 -8.15 -3.10 2.85
N HIS A 92 -8.54 -3.09 4.12
CA HIS A 92 -8.02 -2.12 5.09
C HIS A 92 -6.49 -2.15 5.21
N CYS A 93 -5.90 -3.34 5.09
CA CYS A 93 -4.45 -3.49 5.12
C CYS A 93 -3.73 -2.83 3.93
N HIS A 94 -4.43 -2.64 2.79
CA HIS A 94 -3.94 -1.90 1.63
C HIS A 94 -4.11 -0.39 1.83
N ASP A 95 -5.32 0.06 2.21
CA ASP A 95 -5.64 1.49 2.34
C ASP A 95 -4.81 2.20 3.43
N PHE A 96 -4.48 1.49 4.50
CA PHE A 96 -3.68 2.02 5.62
C PHE A 96 -2.18 1.79 5.43
N CYS A 97 -1.75 1.15 4.35
CA CYS A 97 -0.33 0.96 4.07
C CYS A 97 0.27 2.25 3.48
N PRO A 98 1.22 2.91 4.17
CA PRO A 98 1.79 4.18 3.68
C PRO A 98 2.62 4.02 2.40
N VAL A 99 3.01 2.79 2.07
CA VAL A 99 3.86 2.43 0.93
C VAL A 99 3.18 1.44 -0.02
N TYR A 100 1.90 1.12 0.21
CA TYR A 100 1.12 0.18 -0.60
C TYR A 100 1.81 -1.17 -0.86
N ALA A 101 2.45 -1.72 0.18
CA ALA A 101 3.23 -2.97 0.09
C ALA A 101 2.37 -4.25 0.11
N LEU A 102 1.07 -4.16 0.44
CA LEU A 102 0.14 -5.28 0.45
C LEU A 102 -0.75 -5.27 -0.78
N PHE A 103 -0.87 -6.43 -1.42
CA PHE A 103 -1.66 -6.69 -2.60
C PHE A 103 -2.84 -7.58 -2.21
N GLY A 104 -4.06 -7.13 -2.49
CA GLY A 104 -5.19 -8.02 -2.55
C GLY A 104 -5.61 -8.17 -4.00
N GLU A 105 -5.67 -9.38 -4.53
CA GLU A 105 -6.30 -9.56 -5.82
C GLU A 105 -7.82 -9.34 -5.70
N ARG A 106 -8.26 -8.20 -6.22
CA ARG A 106 -9.23 -8.02 -7.32
C ARG A 106 -9.23 -6.55 -7.74
N ALA A 107 -8.15 -6.14 -8.40
CA ALA A 107 -8.12 -4.96 -9.26
C ALA A 107 -7.46 -5.38 -10.58
N THR A 108 -7.88 -4.79 -11.70
CA THR A 108 -7.57 -5.27 -13.05
C THR A 108 -6.06 -5.23 -13.38
N ILE A 109 -5.26 -4.45 -12.65
CA ILE A 109 -3.80 -4.31 -12.84
C ILE A 109 -3.20 -3.55 -11.64
N HIS A 110 -2.43 -4.20 -10.76
CA HIS A 110 -1.61 -3.48 -9.76
C HIS A 110 -0.35 -2.92 -10.43
N PRO A 111 0.26 -1.80 -9.97
CA PRO A 111 1.54 -1.30 -10.51
C PRO A 111 2.68 -2.33 -10.57
N ASN A 112 2.61 -3.39 -9.76
CA ASN A 112 3.56 -4.52 -9.76
C ASN A 112 3.16 -5.66 -10.73
N ASP A 113 1.92 -5.67 -11.24
CA ASP A 113 1.48 -6.58 -12.31
C ASP A 113 1.77 -6.01 -13.71
N VAL A 114 2.16 -4.73 -13.80
CA VAL A 114 2.51 -4.03 -15.06
C VAL A 114 4.02 -3.71 -15.17
N GLY A 115 4.86 -4.41 -14.41
CA GLY A 115 6.32 -4.28 -14.47
C GLY A 115 7.00 -4.74 -13.18
N GLU A 116 8.32 -4.97 -13.23
CA GLU A 116 9.09 -5.31 -12.03
C GLU A 116 9.23 -4.10 -11.10
N VAL A 117 8.70 -4.18 -9.88
CA VAL A 117 8.90 -3.15 -8.85
C VAL A 117 10.26 -3.37 -8.19
N SER A 118 11.32 -2.83 -8.79
CA SER A 118 12.62 -2.68 -8.12
C SER A 118 12.68 -1.31 -7.43
N LEU A 119 12.30 -1.24 -6.15
CA LEU A 119 12.38 0.00 -5.37
C LEU A 119 13.57 -0.04 -4.41
N ASN A 120 14.48 0.94 -4.53
CA ASN A 120 15.50 1.16 -3.53
C ASN A 120 14.94 2.08 -2.44
N LEU A 121 14.57 1.52 -1.29
CA LEU A 121 13.89 2.24 -0.20
C LEU A 121 14.72 3.41 0.32
N GLU A 122 16.04 3.27 0.43
CA GLU A 122 16.93 4.34 0.90
C GLU A 122 16.79 5.59 0.01
N LYS A 123 16.77 5.41 -1.32
CA LYS A 123 16.62 6.53 -2.28
C LYS A 123 15.23 7.15 -2.24
N VAL A 124 14.18 6.38 -2.01
CA VAL A 124 12.80 6.88 -1.97
C VAL A 124 12.55 7.66 -0.69
N MET A 125 12.98 7.12 0.45
CA MET A 125 12.76 7.73 1.76
C MET A 125 13.61 8.98 1.99
N ASN A 126 14.82 9.05 1.42
CA ASN A 126 15.68 10.23 1.51
C ASN A 126 15.27 11.37 0.58
N LYS A 127 14.23 11.22 -0.26
CA LYS A 127 13.75 12.30 -1.11
C LYS A 127 13.16 13.42 -0.25
N PRO A 128 13.64 14.66 -0.38
CA PRO A 128 13.06 15.78 0.35
C PRO A 128 11.65 16.05 -0.18
N PHE A 129 10.62 15.77 0.63
CA PHE A 129 9.28 16.26 0.35
C PHE A 129 9.18 17.71 0.81
N LYS A 130 8.82 18.62 -0.11
CA LYS A 130 8.55 20.02 0.22
C LYS A 130 7.07 20.17 0.54
N ILE A 131 6.70 19.99 1.81
CA ILE A 131 5.37 20.36 2.30
C ILE A 131 5.41 21.83 2.71
N SER A 132 4.40 22.61 2.32
CA SER A 132 4.26 24.00 2.76
C SER A 132 4.02 24.07 4.26
N GLU A 133 4.54 25.11 4.91
CA GLU A 133 4.42 25.26 6.37
C GLU A 133 2.97 25.28 6.84
N ASP A 134 2.06 25.89 6.06
CA ASP A 134 0.62 25.94 6.37
C ASP A 134 -0.02 24.55 6.36
N LYS A 135 0.37 23.70 5.39
CA LYS A 135 -0.15 22.34 5.26
C LYS A 135 0.40 21.43 6.37
N LEU A 136 1.65 21.61 6.76
CA LEU A 136 2.26 20.94 7.91
C LEU A 136 1.57 21.34 9.22
N SER A 137 1.30 22.63 9.41
CA SER A 137 0.56 23.16 10.58
C SER A 137 -0.82 22.54 10.67
N PHE A 138 -1.55 22.50 9.55
CA PHE A 138 -2.88 21.89 9.48
C PHE A 138 -2.86 20.38 9.80
N ILE A 139 -2.00 19.60 9.16
CA ILE A 139 -1.90 18.15 9.40
C ILE A 139 -1.52 17.86 10.85
N SER A 140 -0.65 18.66 11.45
CA SER A 140 -0.19 18.46 12.83
C SER A 140 -1.27 18.60 13.90
N GLN A 141 -2.41 19.24 13.59
CA GLN A 141 -3.56 19.28 14.47
C GLN A 141 -4.19 17.89 14.68
N TYR A 142 -4.01 17.00 13.70
CA TYR A 142 -4.61 15.66 13.67
C TYR A 142 -3.63 14.54 14.01
N LEU A 143 -2.35 14.85 14.25
CA LEU A 143 -1.33 13.85 14.59
C LEU A 143 -1.30 13.59 16.10
N SER A 144 -1.24 12.31 16.47
CA SER A 144 -1.18 11.82 17.85
C SER A 144 0.14 12.19 18.53
N ASP A 145 1.23 12.24 17.77
CA ASP A 145 2.56 12.62 18.24
C ASP A 145 3.02 13.92 17.55
N LYS A 146 3.15 14.98 18.35
CA LYS A 146 3.56 16.32 17.91
C LYS A 146 5.08 16.48 17.77
N THR A 147 5.87 15.46 18.11
CA THR A 147 7.34 15.48 17.98
C THR A 147 7.82 15.74 16.55
N VAL A 148 6.99 15.43 15.54
CA VAL A 148 7.20 15.74 14.12
C VAL A 148 7.43 17.24 13.88
N LEU A 149 6.83 18.12 14.69
CA LEU A 149 6.99 19.58 14.59
C LEU A 149 8.33 20.10 15.11
N ASN A 150 9.00 19.35 15.99
CA ASN A 150 10.22 19.79 16.69
C ASN A 150 11.51 19.43 15.93
N LYS A 151 11.46 18.56 14.92
CA LYS A 151 12.66 18.01 14.28
C LYS A 151 13.35 18.91 13.25
N LYS A 152 12.82 20.10 12.96
CA LYS A 152 13.43 21.09 12.05
C LYS A 152 13.49 22.49 12.70
N ASP A 153 14.61 22.69 13.39
CA ASP A 153 15.23 23.93 13.86
C ASP A 153 14.66 24.67 15.07
N ASN A 154 15.64 25.16 15.85
CA ASN A 154 15.58 25.82 17.15
C ASN A 154 14.48 26.88 17.27
N GLY A 155 13.62 26.69 18.28
CA GLY A 155 12.93 27.74 19.04
C GLY A 155 12.22 28.82 18.22
N ASN A 156 11.06 28.51 17.62
CA ASN A 156 10.00 29.51 17.37
C ASN A 156 8.68 28.96 16.77
N LYS A 157 8.62 27.70 16.33
CA LYS A 157 7.42 27.15 15.66
C LYS A 157 6.23 26.88 16.59
N LEU A 158 6.49 26.50 17.84
CA LEU A 158 5.44 26.24 18.84
C LEU A 158 4.70 27.53 19.25
N GLU A 159 5.41 28.67 19.34
CA GLU A 159 4.79 29.97 19.62
C GLU A 159 3.93 30.47 18.46
N LYS A 160 4.38 30.25 17.21
CA LYS A 160 3.61 30.57 16.00
C LYS A 160 2.35 29.71 15.90
N PHE A 161 2.44 28.42 16.21
CA PHE A 161 1.30 27.49 16.29
C PHE A 161 0.27 27.89 17.35
N ASN A 162 0.73 28.27 18.55
CA ASN A 162 -0.15 28.73 19.62
C ASN A 162 -0.85 30.06 19.28
N LYS A 163 -0.17 30.98 18.56
CA LYS A 163 -0.79 32.21 18.03
C LYS A 163 -1.88 31.93 16.99
N ILE A 164 -1.68 30.96 16.11
CA ILE A 164 -2.65 30.59 15.07
C ILE A 164 -3.88 29.91 15.69
N ASN A 165 -3.70 28.93 16.59
CA ASN A 165 -4.81 28.26 17.26
C ASN A 165 -5.65 29.23 18.11
N ASN A 166 -5.02 30.20 18.79
CA ASN A 166 -5.75 31.24 19.52
C ASN A 166 -6.55 32.20 18.63
N LYS A 167 -6.22 32.28 17.34
CA LYS A 167 -6.94 33.09 16.35
C LYS A 167 -8.14 32.33 15.76
N ILE A 168 -8.00 31.02 15.57
CA ILE A 168 -9.07 30.13 15.09
C ILE A 168 -10.15 29.93 16.16
N ASN A 169 -9.78 29.78 17.43
CA ASN A 169 -10.72 29.59 18.53
C ASN A 169 -11.41 30.89 19.03
N LYS A 170 -11.20 32.02 18.33
CA LYS A 170 -11.80 33.33 18.63
C LYS A 170 -12.64 33.90 17.47
N SER A 171 -12.89 33.12 16.42
CA SER A 171 -13.85 33.43 15.35
C SER A 171 -15.06 32.53 15.44
#